data_AF-A0A0N1II30-F1
#
_entry.id   AF-A0A0N1II30-F1
#
_cell.length_a   1.000
_cell.length_b   1.000
_cell.length_c   1.000
_cell.angle_alpha   90.00
_cell.angle_beta   90.00
_cell.angle_gamma   90.00
#
_symmetry.space_group_name_H-M   'P 1'
#
loop_
_entity.id
_entity.type
_entity.pdbx_description
1 polymer ?
#
loop_
_entity_poly.entity_id
_entity_poly.type
_entity_poly.pdbx_seq_one_letter_code
_entity_poly.pdbx_strand_id
1 'polypeptide(L)'
;YICTQCDRRFGIKRDLERHMNRIHLNIRPYKCDLCEKAFNNSWCVKKHKKISHEGYKRPYIFPCTMCDKIFDQKSILKSHIRTHTGERPFQCTICPAKFTQSSSLGTHTKLVHLKQTRAGKPKTLK
;
A
#
# COMPACT_ATOMS: atom_id res chain seq x y z
N TYR A 1 12.83 -18.60 4.46
CA TYR A 1 11.57 -19.24 4.04
C TYR A 1 11.23 -18.80 2.61
N ILE A 2 10.97 -19.73 1.69
CA ILE A 2 10.75 -19.43 0.26
C ILE A 2 9.31 -19.79 -0.12
N CYS A 3 8.65 -18.93 -0.90
CA CYS A 3 7.35 -19.23 -1.48
C CYS A 3 7.51 -20.13 -2.70
N THR A 4 6.89 -21.31 -2.68
CA THR A 4 6.94 -22.29 -3.78
C THR A 4 6.13 -21.90 -5.02
N GLN A 5 5.29 -20.85 -4.93
CA GLN A 5 4.44 -20.40 -6.02
C GLN A 5 4.94 -19.12 -6.71
N CYS A 6 5.86 -18.37 -6.11
CA CYS A 6 6.39 -17.14 -6.72
C CYS A 6 7.83 -16.79 -6.29
N ASP A 7 8.57 -17.75 -5.73
CA ASP A 7 9.98 -17.68 -5.33
C ASP A 7 10.37 -16.53 -4.39
N ARG A 8 9.38 -15.83 -3.82
CA ARG A 8 9.62 -14.76 -2.85
C ARG A 8 10.26 -15.31 -1.58
N ARG A 9 11.27 -14.58 -1.09
CA ARG A 9 12.02 -14.92 0.11
C ARG A 9 11.52 -14.11 1.30
N PHE A 10 11.41 -14.78 2.44
CA PHE A 10 10.98 -14.23 3.72
C PHE A 10 11.95 -14.62 4.81
N GLY A 11 12.25 -13.67 5.71
CA GLY A 11 13.13 -13.88 6.85
C GLY A 11 12.52 -14.79 7.92
N ILE A 12 11.20 -14.82 8.06
CA ILE A 12 10.48 -15.62 9.08
C ILE A 12 9.27 -16.37 8.51
N LYS A 13 8.93 -17.52 9.11
CA LYS A 13 7.85 -18.41 8.68
C LYS A 13 6.50 -17.70 8.61
N ARG A 14 6.16 -16.95 9.67
CA ARG A 14 4.90 -16.17 9.77
C ARG A 14 4.67 -15.24 8.58
N ASP A 15 5.73 -14.64 8.04
CA ASP A 15 5.62 -13.73 6.90
C ASP A 15 5.37 -14.48 5.60
N LEU A 16 5.98 -15.67 5.43
CA LEU A 16 5.68 -16.58 4.33
C LEU A 16 4.22 -17.06 4.39
N GLU A 17 3.74 -17.50 5.56
CA GLU A 17 2.35 -17.94 5.76
C GLU A 17 1.36 -16.83 5.44
N ARG A 18 1.60 -15.61 5.94
CA ARG A 18 0.79 -14.44 5.61
C ARG A 18 0.79 -14.14 4.12
N HIS A 19 1.95 -14.29 3.45
CA HIS A 19 2.06 -14.11 2.01
C HIS A 19 1.23 -15.14 1.25
N MET A 20 1.33 -16.42 1.60
CA MET A 20 0.53 -17.50 1.01
C MET A 20 -0.97 -17.23 1.16
N ASN A 21 -1.41 -16.91 2.38
CA ASN A 21 -2.80 -16.60 2.66
C ASN A 21 -3.30 -15.41 1.85
N ARG A 22 -2.51 -14.34 1.74
CA ARG A 22 -2.93 -13.11 1.07
C ARG A 22 -2.92 -13.21 -0.46
N ILE A 23 -1.91 -13.84 -1.05
CA ILE A 23 -1.63 -13.76 -2.49
C ILE A 23 -2.12 -15.00 -3.23
N HIS A 24 -1.98 -16.18 -2.63
CA HIS A 24 -2.26 -17.43 -3.30
C HIS A 24 -3.61 -18.02 -2.90
N LEU A 25 -3.92 -18.03 -1.60
CA LEU A 25 -5.15 -18.66 -1.10
C LEU A 25 -6.31 -17.68 -0.92
N ASN A 26 -6.04 -16.37 -0.95
CA ASN A 26 -7.00 -15.30 -0.65
C ASN A 26 -7.72 -15.44 0.72
N ILE A 27 -7.10 -16.15 1.65
CA ILE A 27 -7.61 -16.35 3.01
C ILE A 27 -7.25 -15.15 3.87
N ARG A 28 -8.24 -14.67 4.64
CA ARG A 28 -8.08 -13.61 5.63
C ARG A 28 -8.33 -14.19 7.02
N PRO A 29 -7.30 -14.77 7.66
CA PRO A 29 -7.49 -15.59 8.85
C PRO A 29 -7.93 -14.79 10.08
N TYR A 30 -7.74 -13.48 10.08
CA TYR A 30 -8.08 -12.64 11.23
C TYR A 30 -9.43 -11.97 10.99
N LYS A 31 -10.49 -12.51 11.60
CA LYS A 31 -11.86 -11.98 11.53
C LYS A 31 -12.11 -10.98 12.66
N CYS A 32 -12.92 -9.97 12.38
CA CYS A 32 -13.50 -9.14 13.43
C CYS A 32 -14.61 -9.93 14.14
N ASP A 33 -14.68 -9.80 15.45
CA ASP A 33 -15.71 -10.39 16.31
C ASP A 33 -16.99 -9.54 16.38
N LEU A 34 -16.91 -8.27 15.95
CA LEU A 34 -18.01 -7.30 16.00
C LEU A 34 -18.64 -7.01 14.63
N CYS A 35 -18.05 -7.51 13.54
CA CYS A 35 -18.61 -7.41 12.19
C CYS A 35 -18.01 -8.47 11.25
N GLU A 36 -18.55 -8.57 10.03
CA GLU A 36 -18.14 -9.59 9.04
C GLU A 36 -16.77 -9.33 8.38
N LYS A 37 -16.05 -8.26 8.76
CA LYS A 37 -14.77 -7.92 8.11
C LYS A 37 -13.65 -8.85 8.54
N ALA A 38 -12.88 -9.31 7.55
CA ALA A 38 -11.69 -10.12 7.76
C ALA A 38 -10.41 -9.48 7.17
N PHE A 39 -9.28 -9.78 7.79
CA PHE A 39 -7.99 -9.15 7.56
C PHE A 39 -6.84 -10.19 7.48
N ASN A 40 -5.71 -9.76 6.93
CA ASN A 40 -4.56 -10.62 6.67
C ASN A 40 -3.55 -10.71 7.84
N ASN A 41 -3.70 -9.87 8.86
CA ASN A 41 -2.85 -9.89 10.05
C ASN A 41 -3.63 -9.39 11.28
N SER A 42 -3.17 -9.78 12.47
CA SER A 42 -3.80 -9.43 13.74
C SER A 42 -3.76 -7.93 14.05
N TRP A 43 -2.69 -7.24 13.66
CA TRP A 43 -2.57 -5.79 13.84
C TRP A 43 -3.68 -5.02 13.13
N CYS A 44 -4.04 -5.43 11.90
CA CYS A 44 -5.11 -4.82 11.13
C CYS A 44 -6.48 -4.99 11.80
N VAL A 45 -6.79 -6.18 12.35
CA VAL A 45 -8.05 -6.38 13.10
C VAL A 45 -8.08 -5.52 14.35
N LYS A 46 -7.00 -5.50 15.13
CA LYS A 46 -6.91 -4.67 16.34
C LYS A 46 -7.13 -3.19 16.02
N LYS A 47 -6.45 -2.68 14.98
CA LYS A 47 -6.61 -1.29 14.52
C LYS A 47 -8.04 -1.02 14.06
N HIS A 48 -8.64 -1.93 13.30
CA HIS A 48 -10.02 -1.82 12.84
C HIS A 48 -11.00 -1.78 14.02
N LYS A 49 -10.88 -2.69 14.99
CA LYS A 49 -11.74 -2.74 16.17
C LYS A 49 -11.71 -1.42 16.94
N LYS A 50 -10.49 -0.93 17.20
CA LYS A 50 -10.27 0.34 17.91
C LYS A 50 -10.97 1.51 17.22
N ILE A 51 -10.81 1.64 15.91
CA ILE A 51 -11.31 2.80 15.16
C ILE A 51 -12.81 2.68 14.85
N SER A 52 -13.28 1.50 14.45
CA SER A 52 -14.62 1.30 13.89
C SER A 52 -15.67 0.92 14.92
N HIS A 53 -15.29 0.32 16.05
CA HIS A 53 -16.23 -0.16 17.05
C HIS A 53 -16.07 0.54 18.40
N GLU A 54 -14.84 0.88 18.80
CA GLU A 54 -14.56 1.57 20.07
C GLU A 54 -14.53 3.10 19.93
N GLY A 55 -14.71 3.63 18.71
CA GLY A 55 -14.74 5.07 18.45
C GLY A 55 -13.40 5.77 18.67
N TYR A 56 -12.29 5.04 18.78
CA TYR A 56 -10.97 5.64 18.98
C TYR A 56 -10.57 6.48 17.77
N LYS A 57 -10.55 7.79 17.94
CA LYS A 57 -9.92 8.72 17.02
C LYS A 57 -8.43 8.78 17.33
N ARG A 58 -7.59 8.58 16.31
CA ARG A 58 -6.15 8.73 16.45
C ARG A 58 -5.83 10.18 16.80
N PRO A 59 -5.17 10.47 17.94
CA PRO A 59 -4.76 11.82 18.30
C PRO A 59 -3.47 12.26 17.60
N TYR A 60 -2.82 11.37 16.85
CA TYR A 60 -1.55 11.65 16.17
C TYR A 60 -1.80 12.39 14.85
N ILE A 61 -2.11 13.68 15.00
CA ILE A 61 -2.15 14.64 13.91
C ILE A 61 -0.75 15.21 13.68
N PHE A 62 -0.33 15.23 12.42
CA PHE A 62 0.92 15.79 11.96
C PHE A 62 0.60 17.01 11.09
N PRO A 63 0.61 18.23 11.64
CA PRO A 63 0.33 19.44 10.88
C PRO A 63 1.47 19.75 9.92
N CYS A 64 1.13 20.28 8.75
CA CYS A 64 2.11 20.84 7.83
C CYS A 64 2.57 22.21 8.32
N THR A 65 3.88 22.48 8.23
CA THR A 65 4.46 23.77 8.64
C THR A 65 4.31 24.86 7.58
N MET A 66 3.84 24.51 6.38
CA MET A 66 3.74 25.41 5.21
C MET A 66 2.29 25.69 4.78
N CYS A 67 1.30 25.01 5.39
CA CYS A 67 -0.12 25.19 5.11
C CYS A 67 -0.97 24.52 6.20
N ASP A 68 -2.28 24.78 6.22
CA ASP A 68 -3.20 24.29 7.27
C ASP A 68 -3.58 22.81 7.15
N LYS A 69 -2.90 22.04 6.29
CA LYS A 69 -3.19 20.61 6.10
C LYS A 69 -2.65 19.78 7.26
N ILE A 70 -3.47 18.85 7.73
CA ILE A 70 -3.15 17.94 8.83
C ILE A 70 -3.21 16.49 8.33
N PHE A 71 -2.25 15.67 8.76
CA PHE A 71 -2.12 14.28 8.33
C PHE A 71 -2.19 13.32 9.52
N ASP A 72 -2.71 12.11 9.30
CA ASP A 72 -2.81 11.05 10.32
C ASP A 72 -1.52 10.21 10.45
N GLN A 73 -0.54 10.47 9.58
CA GLN A 73 0.69 9.72 9.43
C GLN A 73 1.86 10.61 9.01
N LYS A 74 2.98 10.49 9.74
CA LYS A 74 4.23 11.23 9.47
C LYS A 74 4.78 10.99 8.06
N SER A 75 4.66 9.77 7.53
CA SER A 75 5.11 9.44 6.16
C SER A 75 4.32 10.20 5.10
N ILE A 76 3.02 10.37 5.30
CA ILE A 76 2.14 11.13 4.39
C ILE A 76 2.48 12.61 4.48
N LEU A 77 2.66 13.17 5.69
CA LEU A 77 3.14 14.54 5.87
C LEU A 77 4.48 14.75 5.14
N LYS A 78 5.47 13.86 5.33
CA LYS A 78 6.78 13.97 4.67
C LYS A 78 6.64 13.97 3.15
N SER A 79 5.80 13.11 2.60
CA SER A 79 5.53 13.12 1.15
C SER A 79 4.79 14.38 0.70
N HIS A 80 3.91 14.93 1.52
CA HIS A 80 3.22 16.18 1.25
C HIS A 80 4.17 17.38 1.26
N ILE A 81 5.13 17.46 2.20
CA ILE A 81 6.10 18.55 2.26
C ILE A 81 6.89 18.72 0.95
N ARG A 82 7.09 17.63 0.19
CA ARG A 82 7.71 17.68 -1.15
C ARG A 82 6.93 18.49 -2.17
N THR A 83 5.62 18.68 -1.98
CA THR A 83 4.81 19.56 -2.84
C THR A 83 5.10 21.04 -2.61
N HIS A 84 5.59 21.39 -1.42
CA HIS A 84 5.99 22.76 -1.08
C HIS A 84 7.44 23.03 -1.48
N THR A 85 8.34 22.09 -1.19
CA THR A 85 9.77 22.24 -1.47
C THR A 85 10.17 21.95 -2.92
N GLY A 86 9.29 21.29 -3.68
CA GLY A 86 9.59 20.84 -5.04
C GLY A 86 10.57 19.66 -5.12
N GLU A 87 10.94 19.05 -3.99
CA GLU A 87 11.86 17.91 -3.96
C GLU A 87 11.29 16.71 -4.75
N ARG A 88 12.03 16.25 -5.76
CA ARG A 88 11.64 15.12 -6.62
C ARG A 88 12.68 14.00 -6.56
N PRO A 89 12.73 13.23 -5.46
CA PRO A 89 13.79 12.24 -5.25
C PRO A 89 13.66 11.00 -6.13
N PHE A 90 12.52 10.81 -6.81
CA PHE A 90 12.29 9.62 -7.64
C PHE A 90 12.49 9.95 -9.11
N GLN A 91 13.63 9.54 -9.67
CA GLN A 91 13.97 9.75 -11.06
C GLN A 91 13.65 8.53 -11.92
N CYS A 92 13.10 8.74 -13.12
CA CYS A 92 12.95 7.70 -14.11
C CYS A 92 14.32 7.28 -14.65
N THR A 93 14.53 5.96 -14.79
CA THR A 93 15.80 5.44 -15.33
C THR A 93 15.85 5.47 -16.85
N ILE A 94 14.71 5.69 -17.52
CA ILE A 94 14.58 5.64 -18.98
C ILE A 94 14.58 7.06 -19.57
N CYS A 95 14.14 8.06 -18.81
CA CYS A 95 14.05 9.45 -19.25
C CYS A 95 14.39 10.42 -18.10
N PRO A 96 14.63 11.72 -18.37
CA PRO A 96 15.01 12.67 -17.33
C PRO A 96 13.88 13.07 -16.36
N ALA A 97 12.68 12.49 -16.48
CA ALA A 97 11.53 12.84 -15.63
C ALA A 97 11.77 12.49 -14.16
N LYS A 98 11.42 13.43 -13.26
CA LYS A 98 11.52 13.28 -11.80
C LYS A 98 10.17 13.50 -11.11
N PHE A 99 9.94 12.74 -10.05
CA PHE A 99 8.66 12.66 -9.33
C PHE A 99 8.86 12.85 -7.82
N THR A 100 7.83 13.41 -7.16
CA THR A 100 7.77 13.61 -5.71
C THR A 100 7.43 12.32 -4.94
N GLN A 101 6.82 11.35 -5.63
CA GLN A 101 6.41 10.05 -5.09
C GLN A 101 6.83 8.89 -6.00
N SER A 102 7.17 7.75 -5.40
CA SER A 102 7.51 6.52 -6.12
C SER A 102 6.33 5.93 -6.88
N SER A 103 5.10 6.08 -6.35
CA SER A 103 3.86 5.68 -7.01
C SER A 103 3.67 6.43 -8.34
N SER A 104 3.90 7.75 -8.34
CA SER A 104 3.84 8.58 -9.56
C SER A 104 4.87 8.15 -10.60
N LEU A 105 6.11 7.87 -10.18
CA LEU A 105 7.13 7.29 -11.07
C LEU A 105 6.66 5.95 -11.63
N GLY A 106 6.15 5.04 -10.79
CA GLY A 106 5.67 3.73 -11.23
C GLY A 106 4.53 3.82 -12.25
N THR A 107 3.60 4.75 -12.07
CA THR A 107 2.53 5.03 -13.05
C THR A 107 3.12 5.60 -14.34
N HIS A 108 4.03 6.58 -14.24
CA HIS A 108 4.71 7.13 -15.41
C HIS A 108 5.44 6.05 -16.21
N THR A 109 6.24 5.21 -15.57
CA THR A 109 6.97 4.12 -16.25
C THR A 109 5.99 3.20 -16.97
N LYS A 110 4.89 2.80 -16.32
CA LYS A 110 3.87 1.93 -16.93
C LYS A 110 3.15 2.56 -18.13
N LEU A 111 2.82 3.86 -18.07
CA LEU A 111 2.05 4.50 -19.12
C LEU A 111 2.91 5.01 -20.27
N VAL A 112 4.14 5.45 -19.98
CA VAL A 112 5.01 6.13 -20.95
C VAL A 112 6.05 5.18 -21.54
N HIS A 113 6.55 4.22 -20.75
CA HIS A 113 7.67 3.37 -21.16
C HIS A 113 7.29 1.89 -21.38
N LEU A 114 6.21 1.40 -20.77
CA LEU A 114 5.65 0.10 -21.14
C LEU A 114 4.60 0.27 -22.25
N LYS A 115 5.02 0.11 -23.51
CA LYS A 115 4.08 -0.16 -24.62
C LYS A 115 3.39 -1.51 -24.33
N GLN A 116 2.10 -1.44 -24.03
CA GLN A 116 1.12 -2.51 -23.85
C GLN A 116 1.58 -3.95 -24.20
N THR A 117 1.72 -4.83 -23.20
CA THR A 117 1.22 -6.20 -23.33
C THR A 117 -0.20 -6.22 -22.77
N ARG A 118 -1.19 -5.83 -23.59
CA ARG A 118 -2.58 -6.24 -23.35
C ARG A 118 -2.66 -7.74 -23.67
N ALA A 119 -2.25 -8.59 -22.72
CA ALA A 119 -2.65 -9.99 -22.75
C ALA A 119 -4.14 -10.03 -22.39
N GLY A 120 -4.97 -10.39 -23.37
CA GLY A 120 -6.41 -10.46 -23.26
C GLY A 120 -6.87 -11.27 -22.06
N LYS A 121 -7.68 -10.65 -21.21
CA LYS A 121 -8.61 -11.38 -20.35
C LYS A 121 -9.84 -11.65 -21.22
N PRO A 122 -10.22 -12.90 -21.52
CA PRO A 122 -11.47 -13.15 -22.21
C PRO A 122 -12.62 -12.62 -21.35
N LYS A 123 -13.38 -11.67 -21.89
CA LYS A 123 -14.69 -11.31 -21.35
C LYS A 123 -15.59 -12.50 -21.59
N THR A 124 -15.92 -13.23 -20.53
CA THR A 124 -17.05 -14.16 -20.55
C THR A 124 -18.31 -13.33 -20.78
N LEU A 125 -18.93 -13.47 -21.96
CA LEU A 125 -20.32 -13.09 -22.17
C LEU A 125 -21.19 -14.00 -21.30
N LYS A 126 -22.09 -13.38 -20.54
CA LYS A 126 -23.41 -13.93 -20.24
C LYS A 126 -24.41 -12.89 -20.70
#